data_AF-A0A6I7XKN4-F1
#
_entry.id   AF-A0A6I7XKN4-F1
#
_cell.length_a   1.000
_cell.length_b   1.000
_cell.length_c   1.000
_cell.angle_alpha   90.00
_cell.angle_beta   90.00
_cell.angle_gamma   90.00
#
_symmetry.space_group_name_H-M   'P 1'
#
loop_
_entity.id
_entity.type
_entity.pdbx_description
1 polymer ?
#
loop_
_entity_poly.entity_id
_entity_poly.type
_entity_poly.pdbx_seq_one_letter_code
_entity_poly.pdbx_strand_id
1 'polypeptide(L)'
;MSLAMCPLCSDDEDIEVRATLGGGRRMLRHRCGYEWEHRQPPSPQRHTAPSFEVLRARFPKPEDVDPERMERVARLKAQYLEIEPDFDARVAAYWSKYQEVFAPDGLQTCNPQVLKDFANSEIGARPGNQATFNSAWNGMGDAAAAEATRSTIGYLLYGPGEVPLEERLQQLLDGTKPFAMTGFKEALLTKVLCVVYPERFLTILTYMTDAGGKREIARMVYGLELPAPESVSWTRGRLILWSNDLLRGLVGDGFANQQHSAAFLWWAKDRVERCG
;
A
#
# COMPACT_ATOMS: atom_id res chain seq x y z
N MET A 1 -12.28 32.15 -0.78
CA MET A 1 -13.00 32.95 0.22
C MET A 1 -14.40 33.19 -0.34
N SER A 2 -15.49 33.01 0.42
CA SER A 2 -16.84 33.27 -0.11
C SER A 2 -16.92 34.76 -0.48
N LEU A 3 -17.18 35.06 -1.76
CA LEU A 3 -17.40 36.42 -2.24
C LEU A 3 -18.72 36.91 -1.62
N ALA A 4 -18.66 38.01 -0.87
CA ALA A 4 -19.87 38.68 -0.43
C ALA A 4 -20.39 39.45 -1.64
N MET A 5 -21.62 39.21 -2.08
CA MET A 5 -22.26 40.00 -3.15
C MET A 5 -23.22 41.01 -2.53
N CYS A 6 -23.29 42.21 -3.10
CA CYS A 6 -24.28 43.20 -2.71
C CYS A 6 -25.69 42.72 -3.08
N PRO A 7 -26.64 42.59 -2.12
CA PRO A 7 -27.98 42.11 -2.41
C PRO A 7 -28.79 43.02 -3.34
N LEU A 8 -28.43 44.30 -3.43
CA LEU A 8 -29.19 45.29 -4.19
C LEU A 8 -28.82 45.31 -5.68
N CYS A 9 -27.53 45.22 -6.01
CA CYS A 9 -27.04 45.31 -7.38
C CYS A 9 -26.37 44.03 -7.89
N SER A 10 -26.30 42.99 -7.05
CA SER A 10 -25.68 41.70 -7.37
C SER A 10 -24.23 41.80 -7.84
N ASP A 11 -23.53 42.84 -7.35
CA ASP A 11 -22.13 43.14 -7.66
C ASP A 11 -21.24 42.79 -6.45
N ASP A 12 -20.05 42.26 -6.69
CA ASP A 12 -19.08 41.84 -5.68
C ASP A 12 -17.78 42.67 -5.68
N GLU A 13 -17.66 43.65 -6.57
CA GLU A 13 -16.58 44.65 -6.53
C GLU A 13 -16.86 45.78 -5.52
N ASP A 14 -15.83 46.47 -5.05
CA ASP A 14 -15.95 47.67 -4.21
C ASP A 14 -16.79 47.51 -2.93
N ILE A 15 -16.62 46.39 -2.22
CA ILE A 15 -17.28 46.12 -0.93
C ILE A 15 -16.36 46.48 0.23
N GLU A 16 -16.81 47.42 1.07
CA GLU A 16 -16.12 47.89 2.25
C GLU A 16 -16.69 47.27 3.53
N VAL A 17 -15.82 46.88 4.46
CA VAL A 17 -16.24 46.47 5.82
C VAL A 17 -16.39 47.72 6.68
N ARG A 18 -17.61 48.04 7.10
CA ARG A 18 -17.91 49.21 7.96
C ARG A 18 -17.75 48.91 9.44
N ALA A 19 -18.15 47.71 9.87
CA ALA A 19 -18.02 47.28 11.25
C ALA A 19 -17.89 45.75 11.34
N THR A 20 -17.13 45.29 12.33
CA THR A 20 -17.12 43.86 12.70
C THR A 20 -18.04 43.67 13.90
N LEU A 21 -19.01 42.79 13.79
CA LEU A 21 -20.00 42.46 14.80
C LEU A 21 -19.64 41.12 15.46
N GLY A 22 -20.08 40.91 16.70
CA GLY A 22 -19.85 39.65 17.43
C GLY A 22 -20.45 38.44 16.72
N GLY A 23 -19.76 37.29 16.79
CA GLY A 23 -20.24 36.01 16.23
C GLY A 23 -19.95 35.79 14.74
N GLY A 24 -18.87 36.39 14.20
CA GLY A 24 -18.46 36.21 12.80
C GLY A 24 -19.28 37.01 11.78
N ARG A 25 -19.98 38.04 12.25
CA ARG A 25 -20.87 38.91 11.47
C ARG A 25 -20.14 40.20 11.15
N ARG A 26 -20.33 40.74 9.95
CA ARG A 26 -19.71 42.00 9.52
C ARG A 26 -20.77 42.86 8.84
N MET A 27 -20.77 44.15 9.13
CA MET A 27 -21.54 45.12 8.37
C MET A 27 -20.72 45.52 7.14
N LEU A 28 -21.25 45.27 5.96
CA LEU A 28 -20.63 45.58 4.67
C LEU A 28 -21.38 46.72 4.00
N ARG A 29 -20.68 47.52 3.21
CA ARG A 29 -21.23 48.56 2.35
C ARG A 29 -20.69 48.40 0.95
N HIS A 30 -21.57 48.47 -0.05
CA HIS A 30 -21.16 48.51 -1.45
C HIS A 30 -21.14 49.95 -1.95
N ARG A 31 -20.41 50.23 -3.05
CA ARG A 31 -20.39 51.55 -3.71
C ARG A 31 -21.77 52.11 -4.07
N CYS A 32 -22.77 51.24 -4.27
CA CYS A 32 -24.16 51.68 -4.51
C CYS A 32 -24.82 52.32 -3.27
N GLY A 33 -24.14 52.31 -2.11
CA GLY A 33 -24.61 52.88 -0.85
C GLY A 33 -25.41 51.91 0.02
N TYR A 34 -25.69 50.69 -0.46
CA TYR A 34 -26.40 49.68 0.31
C TYR A 34 -25.52 49.04 1.38
N GLU A 35 -26.02 48.98 2.61
CA GLU A 35 -25.35 48.37 3.75
C GLU A 35 -26.10 47.10 4.19
N TRP A 36 -25.37 46.01 4.42
CA TRP A 36 -25.96 44.75 4.87
C TRP A 36 -25.05 43.97 5.81
N GLU A 37 -25.67 43.16 6.68
CA GLU A 37 -24.96 42.24 7.55
C GLU A 37 -24.62 40.96 6.78
N HIS A 38 -23.32 40.66 6.68
CA HIS A 38 -22.82 39.41 6.12
C HIS A 38 -22.26 38.53 7.24
N ARG A 39 -22.81 37.32 7.36
CA ARG A 39 -22.27 36.28 8.22
C ARG A 39 -21.39 35.38 7.37
N GLN A 40 -20.09 35.36 7.65
CA GLN A 40 -19.24 34.33 7.04
C GLN A 40 -19.74 32.96 7.53
N PRO A 41 -19.95 31.98 6.64
CA PRO A 41 -20.17 30.61 7.08
C PRO A 41 -18.97 30.18 7.93
N PRO A 42 -19.18 29.46 9.05
CA PRO A 42 -18.07 28.93 9.81
C PRO A 42 -17.18 28.12 8.86
N SER A 43 -15.89 28.41 8.86
CA SER A 43 -14.92 27.61 8.12
C SER A 43 -15.13 26.14 8.51
N PRO A 44 -15.32 25.20 7.56
CA PRO A 44 -15.42 23.80 7.91
C PRO A 44 -14.19 23.46 8.73
N GLN A 45 -14.41 22.95 9.95
CA GLN A 45 -13.32 22.51 10.80
C GLN A 45 -12.46 21.57 9.96
N ARG A 46 -11.21 21.95 9.70
CA ARG A 46 -10.23 21.04 9.13
C ARG A 46 -10.12 19.89 10.12
N HIS A 47 -10.84 18.80 9.87
CA HIS A 47 -10.56 17.54 10.52
C HIS A 47 -9.11 17.21 10.17
N THR A 48 -8.20 17.45 11.10
CA THR A 48 -6.81 17.02 10.99
C THR A 48 -6.85 15.53 10.73
N ALA A 49 -6.24 15.10 9.62
CA ALA A 49 -6.13 13.69 9.33
C ALA A 49 -5.53 12.99 10.56
N PRO A 50 -6.10 11.86 11.01
CA PRO A 50 -5.59 11.14 12.18
C PRO A 50 -4.11 10.81 11.97
N SER A 51 -3.31 10.92 13.05
CA SER A 51 -1.89 10.62 13.00
C SER A 51 -1.64 9.16 12.62
N PHE A 52 -0.44 8.88 12.11
CA PHE A 52 -0.02 7.52 11.75
C PHE A 52 -0.23 6.51 12.89
N GLU A 53 0.11 6.89 14.12
CA GLU A 53 -0.05 6.05 15.31
C GLU A 53 -1.53 5.77 15.63
N VAL A 54 -2.39 6.77 15.51
CA VAL A 54 -3.84 6.63 15.72
C VAL A 54 -4.43 5.68 14.68
N LEU A 55 -4.00 5.78 13.43
CA LEU A 55 -4.42 4.85 12.38
C LEU A 55 -3.90 3.45 12.65
N ARG A 56 -2.62 3.29 12.96
CA ARG A 56 -2.04 1.98 13.26
C ARG A 56 -2.73 1.30 14.45
N ALA A 57 -3.10 2.06 15.48
CA ALA A 57 -3.82 1.54 16.65
C ALA A 57 -5.24 1.04 16.33
N ARG A 58 -5.87 1.59 15.28
CA ARG A 58 -7.20 1.20 14.78
C ARG A 58 -7.17 0.07 13.75
N PHE A 59 -5.98 -0.29 13.26
CA PHE A 59 -5.85 -1.39 12.31
C PHE A 59 -6.12 -2.72 13.02
N PRO A 60 -6.79 -3.69 12.36
CA PRO A 60 -7.06 -5.00 12.95
C PRO A 60 -5.80 -5.67 13.48
N LYS A 61 -5.94 -6.39 14.60
CA LYS A 61 -4.87 -7.06 15.34
C LYS A 61 -5.16 -8.55 15.50
N PRO A 62 -4.14 -9.35 15.88
CA PRO A 62 -4.36 -10.77 16.14
C PRO A 62 -5.43 -11.04 17.21
N GLU A 63 -5.56 -10.15 18.20
CA GLU A 63 -6.54 -10.29 19.28
C GLU A 63 -7.99 -10.06 18.83
N ASP A 64 -8.19 -9.48 17.64
CA ASP A 64 -9.52 -9.24 17.07
C ASP A 64 -10.08 -10.51 16.38
N VAL A 65 -9.30 -11.60 16.29
CA VAL A 65 -9.76 -12.87 15.72
C VAL A 65 -10.55 -13.67 16.75
N ASP A 66 -11.74 -14.12 16.36
CA ASP A 66 -12.56 -15.04 17.15
C ASP A 66 -11.74 -16.30 17.55
N PRO A 67 -11.67 -16.66 18.85
CA PRO A 67 -10.98 -17.85 19.32
C PRO A 67 -11.36 -19.15 18.57
N GLU A 68 -12.64 -19.32 18.19
CA GLU A 68 -13.09 -20.49 17.43
C GLU A 68 -12.48 -20.51 16.02
N ARG A 69 -12.33 -19.33 15.40
CA ARG A 69 -11.63 -19.20 14.11
C ARG A 69 -10.15 -19.51 14.26
N MET A 70 -9.50 -19.01 15.31
CA MET A 70 -8.09 -19.33 15.58
C MET A 70 -7.87 -20.83 15.77
N GLU A 71 -8.74 -21.50 16.51
CA GLU A 71 -8.65 -22.95 16.71
C GLU A 71 -8.84 -23.71 15.38
N ARG A 72 -9.79 -23.29 14.55
CA ARG A 72 -9.98 -23.85 13.20
C ARG A 72 -8.74 -23.68 12.33
N VAL A 73 -8.12 -22.50 12.34
CA VAL A 73 -6.89 -22.24 11.58
C VAL A 73 -5.74 -23.09 12.12
N ALA A 74 -5.62 -23.29 13.43
CA ALA A 74 -4.63 -24.17 14.02
C ALA A 74 -4.80 -25.64 13.56
N ARG A 75 -6.04 -26.14 13.49
CA ARG A 75 -6.35 -27.48 12.93
C ARG A 75 -5.98 -27.57 11.45
N LEU A 76 -6.31 -26.55 10.65
CA LEU A 76 -5.92 -26.47 9.24
C LEU A 76 -4.40 -26.48 9.08
N LYS A 77 -3.68 -25.75 9.92
CA LYS A 77 -2.22 -25.71 9.92
C LYS A 77 -1.62 -27.08 10.22
N ALA A 78 -2.11 -27.77 11.25
CA ALA A 78 -1.67 -29.13 11.58
C ALA A 78 -1.85 -30.07 10.37
N GLN A 79 -3.03 -30.06 9.75
CA GLN A 79 -3.31 -30.86 8.55
C GLN A 79 -2.37 -30.51 7.38
N TYR A 80 -2.08 -29.23 7.18
CA TYR A 80 -1.23 -28.79 6.08
C TYR A 80 0.24 -29.21 6.29
N LEU A 81 0.73 -29.15 7.53
CA LEU A 81 2.08 -29.59 7.86
C LEU A 81 2.27 -31.10 7.76
N GLU A 82 1.22 -31.89 7.99
CA GLU A 82 1.23 -33.35 7.77
C GLU A 82 1.37 -33.75 6.29
N ILE A 83 0.97 -32.88 5.36
CA ILE A 83 1.00 -33.16 3.91
C ILE A 83 2.42 -32.99 3.34
N GLU A 84 3.35 -32.36 4.07
CA GLU A 84 4.72 -32.04 3.63
C GLU A 84 4.77 -31.52 2.18
N PRO A 85 4.21 -30.32 1.91
CA PRO A 85 4.14 -29.81 0.54
C PRO A 85 5.52 -29.66 -0.09
N ASP A 86 5.64 -30.07 -1.35
CA ASP A 86 6.87 -29.94 -2.13
C ASP A 86 7.24 -28.46 -2.32
N PHE A 87 8.53 -28.15 -2.18
CA PHE A 87 9.07 -26.79 -2.31
C PHE A 87 9.86 -26.68 -3.61
N ASP A 88 9.68 -25.58 -4.34
CA ASP A 88 10.53 -25.30 -5.49
C ASP A 88 11.98 -25.06 -5.02
N ALA A 89 12.83 -26.07 -5.22
CA ALA A 89 14.23 -26.06 -4.82
C ALA A 89 15.03 -24.88 -5.39
N ARG A 90 14.54 -24.22 -6.45
CA ARG A 90 15.18 -23.05 -7.06
C ARG A 90 15.02 -21.78 -6.22
N VAL A 91 14.05 -21.73 -5.29
CA VAL A 91 13.70 -20.51 -4.57
C VAL A 91 14.85 -20.01 -3.72
N ALA A 92 15.49 -20.89 -2.94
CA ALA A 92 16.56 -20.48 -2.04
C ALA A 92 17.73 -19.83 -2.80
N ALA A 93 18.19 -20.48 -3.88
CA ALA A 93 19.23 -19.93 -4.75
C ALA A 93 18.79 -18.64 -5.46
N TYR A 94 17.53 -18.58 -5.93
CA TYR A 94 16.97 -17.40 -6.57
C TYR A 94 16.95 -16.20 -5.61
N TRP A 95 16.51 -16.38 -4.36
CA TRP A 95 16.50 -15.31 -3.38
C TRP A 95 17.90 -14.88 -2.95
N SER A 96 18.81 -15.82 -2.71
CA SER A 96 20.20 -15.48 -2.40
C SER A 96 20.80 -14.59 -3.50
N LYS A 97 20.61 -14.97 -4.77
CA LYS A 97 21.03 -14.15 -5.92
C LYS A 97 20.43 -12.75 -5.87
N TYR A 98 19.12 -12.63 -5.67
CA TYR A 98 18.47 -11.32 -5.72
C TYR A 98 18.68 -10.46 -4.46
N GLN A 99 19.02 -11.06 -3.32
CA GLN A 99 19.50 -10.32 -2.16
C GLN A 99 20.83 -9.63 -2.46
N GLU A 100 21.76 -10.33 -3.11
CA GLU A 100 23.02 -9.73 -3.58
C GLU A 100 22.78 -8.65 -4.63
N VAL A 101 21.89 -8.90 -5.60
CA VAL A 101 21.53 -7.91 -6.63
C VAL A 101 20.86 -6.68 -6.03
N PHE A 102 20.07 -6.82 -4.97
CA PHE A 102 19.38 -5.69 -4.36
C PHE A 102 20.17 -4.99 -3.25
N ALA A 103 21.32 -5.53 -2.84
CA ALA A 103 22.26 -4.82 -1.99
C ALA A 103 22.72 -3.50 -2.64
N PRO A 104 23.17 -2.48 -1.87
CA PRO A 104 23.47 -1.15 -2.42
C PRO A 104 24.39 -1.17 -3.64
N ASP A 105 25.52 -1.90 -3.55
CA ASP A 105 26.50 -1.99 -4.65
C ASP A 105 26.02 -2.90 -5.79
N GLY A 106 25.35 -4.00 -5.44
CA GLY A 106 24.81 -4.94 -6.41
C GLY A 106 23.77 -4.29 -7.31
N LEU A 107 22.90 -3.44 -6.74
CA LEU A 107 21.81 -2.80 -7.47
C LEU A 107 22.35 -1.81 -8.51
N GLN A 108 23.42 -1.09 -8.16
CA GLN A 108 24.05 -0.12 -9.06
C GLN A 108 24.77 -0.80 -10.23
N THR A 109 25.39 -1.94 -9.99
CA THR A 109 26.30 -2.59 -10.95
C THR A 109 25.69 -3.76 -11.70
N CYS A 110 24.51 -4.26 -11.31
CA CYS A 110 23.91 -5.43 -11.93
C CYS A 110 23.61 -5.22 -13.42
N ASN A 111 23.70 -6.30 -14.20
CA ASN A 111 23.30 -6.32 -15.60
C ASN A 111 21.80 -5.97 -15.74
N PRO A 112 21.41 -5.05 -16.65
CA PRO A 112 20.01 -4.73 -16.96
C PRO A 112 19.09 -5.95 -17.10
N GLN A 113 19.55 -7.00 -17.76
CA GLN A 113 18.76 -8.20 -18.01
C GLN A 113 18.33 -8.89 -16.69
N VAL A 114 19.17 -8.83 -15.65
CA VAL A 114 18.84 -9.43 -14.34
C VAL A 114 17.62 -8.74 -13.71
N LEU A 115 17.47 -7.43 -13.88
CA LEU A 115 16.30 -6.70 -13.38
C LEU A 115 15.04 -7.04 -14.19
N LYS A 116 15.17 -7.20 -15.51
CA LYS A 116 14.09 -7.64 -16.38
C LYS A 116 13.64 -9.07 -16.07
N ASP A 117 14.59 -9.97 -15.85
CA ASP A 117 14.35 -11.36 -15.47
C ASP A 117 13.65 -11.45 -14.12
N PHE A 118 14.05 -10.62 -13.14
CA PHE A 118 13.40 -10.56 -11.84
C PHE A 118 11.91 -10.27 -11.96
N ALA A 119 11.57 -9.25 -12.76
CA ALA A 119 10.22 -8.79 -12.95
C ALA A 119 9.34 -9.87 -13.61
N ASN A 120 9.90 -10.63 -14.55
CA ASN A 120 9.18 -11.65 -15.31
C ASN A 120 9.24 -13.06 -14.68
N SER A 121 10.06 -13.27 -13.66
CA SER A 121 10.17 -14.56 -13.00
C SER A 121 8.97 -14.86 -12.08
N GLU A 122 8.54 -16.11 -12.09
CA GLU A 122 7.55 -16.65 -11.14
C GLU A 122 8.18 -17.34 -9.93
N ILE A 123 9.50 -17.52 -9.92
CA ILE A 123 10.22 -18.15 -8.82
C ILE A 123 10.13 -17.24 -7.59
N GLY A 124 9.86 -17.81 -6.42
CA GLY A 124 9.78 -17.05 -5.18
C GLY A 124 8.38 -16.50 -4.91
N ALA A 125 7.80 -15.83 -5.90
CA ALA A 125 6.44 -15.30 -5.84
C ALA A 125 5.99 -14.92 -7.26
N ARG A 126 4.71 -15.09 -7.57
CA ARG A 126 4.12 -14.82 -8.89
C ARG A 126 3.56 -13.40 -8.96
N PRO A 127 4.21 -12.45 -9.69
CA PRO A 127 3.75 -11.06 -9.76
C PRO A 127 2.58 -10.84 -10.75
N GLY A 128 2.15 -11.88 -11.48
CA GLY A 128 1.11 -11.80 -12.50
C GLY A 128 1.63 -11.23 -13.83
N ASN A 129 0.72 -10.75 -14.67
CA ASN A 129 1.05 -10.22 -15.99
C ASN A 129 1.88 -8.92 -15.92
N GLN A 130 3.06 -8.92 -16.56
CA GLN A 130 3.99 -7.78 -16.60
C GLN A 130 3.99 -7.02 -17.94
N ALA A 131 2.91 -7.09 -18.72
CA ALA A 131 2.81 -6.44 -20.03
C ALA A 131 3.14 -4.94 -19.99
N THR A 132 2.59 -4.18 -19.03
CA THR A 132 2.87 -2.74 -18.89
C THR A 132 4.35 -2.46 -18.62
N PHE A 133 4.98 -3.25 -17.74
CA PHE A 133 6.41 -3.14 -17.46
C PHE A 133 7.25 -3.46 -18.70
N ASN A 134 6.94 -4.56 -19.40
CA ASN A 134 7.69 -4.99 -20.58
C ASN A 134 7.54 -4.00 -21.75
N SER A 135 6.35 -3.45 -21.97
CA SER A 135 6.13 -2.42 -22.98
C SER A 135 6.90 -1.13 -22.67
N ALA A 136 6.87 -0.68 -21.41
CA ALA A 136 7.67 0.47 -20.99
C ALA A 136 9.16 0.22 -21.11
N TRP A 137 9.63 -0.97 -20.69
CA TRP A 137 11.03 -1.37 -20.81
C TRP A 137 11.50 -1.30 -22.27
N ASN A 138 10.74 -1.90 -23.19
CA ASN A 138 11.08 -1.91 -24.61
C ASN A 138 11.04 -0.51 -25.23
N GLY A 139 10.09 0.35 -24.80
CA GLY A 139 9.99 1.73 -25.28
C GLY A 139 11.14 2.63 -24.82
N MET A 140 11.69 2.40 -23.63
CA MET A 140 12.81 3.16 -23.07
C MET A 140 14.18 2.64 -23.54
N GLY A 141 14.28 1.35 -23.86
CA GLY A 141 15.54 0.66 -24.07
C GLY A 141 16.20 0.20 -22.77
N ASP A 142 17.04 -0.84 -22.85
CA ASP A 142 17.53 -1.59 -21.68
C ASP A 142 18.27 -0.72 -20.66
N ALA A 143 19.11 0.22 -21.11
CA ALA A 143 19.89 1.07 -20.21
C ALA A 143 19.00 2.01 -19.38
N ALA A 144 18.09 2.73 -20.03
CA ALA A 144 17.20 3.67 -19.36
C ALA A 144 16.16 2.96 -18.48
N ALA A 145 15.62 1.83 -18.95
CA ALA A 145 14.68 1.02 -18.19
C ALA A 145 15.33 0.40 -16.94
N ALA A 146 16.58 -0.09 -17.07
CA ALA A 146 17.34 -0.56 -15.93
C ALA A 146 17.59 0.54 -14.92
N GLU A 147 17.96 1.75 -15.35
CA GLU A 147 18.21 2.86 -14.45
C GLU A 147 16.96 3.31 -13.69
N ALA A 148 15.81 3.40 -14.37
CA ALA A 148 14.53 3.66 -13.72
C ALA A 148 14.16 2.55 -12.72
N THR A 149 14.44 1.28 -13.07
CA THR A 149 14.19 0.14 -12.18
C THR A 149 15.11 0.19 -10.94
N ARG A 150 16.41 0.47 -11.12
CA ARG A 150 17.37 0.68 -10.01
C ARG A 150 16.92 1.81 -9.11
N SER A 151 16.55 2.95 -9.68
CA SER A 151 16.06 4.11 -8.92
C SER A 151 14.79 3.79 -8.13
N THR A 152 13.87 3.00 -8.72
CA THR A 152 12.64 2.54 -8.07
C THR A 152 12.93 1.65 -6.87
N ILE A 153 13.76 0.62 -7.07
CA ILE A 153 14.14 -0.34 -6.02
C ILE A 153 14.99 0.35 -4.94
N GLY A 154 15.95 1.17 -5.36
CA GLY A 154 16.83 1.92 -4.49
C GLY A 154 16.05 2.91 -3.63
N TYR A 155 15.05 3.60 -4.17
CA TYR A 155 14.17 4.43 -3.38
C TYR A 155 13.35 3.61 -2.37
N LEU A 156 12.76 2.49 -2.80
CA LEU A 156 11.98 1.61 -1.92
C LEU A 156 12.81 1.09 -0.73
N LEU A 157 14.05 0.64 -0.98
CA LEU A 157 14.89 0.01 0.03
C LEU A 157 15.71 1.03 0.82
N TYR A 158 16.31 2.00 0.13
CA TYR A 158 17.35 2.90 0.64
C TYR A 158 17.04 4.40 0.49
N GLY A 159 15.78 4.74 0.16
CA GLY A 159 15.31 6.13 0.21
C GLY A 159 15.50 6.81 1.57
N PRO A 160 15.21 8.12 1.67
CA PRO A 160 15.54 8.93 2.85
C PRO A 160 15.00 8.32 4.15
N GLY A 161 15.86 8.30 5.19
CA GLY A 161 15.54 7.68 6.47
C GLY A 161 14.36 8.31 7.20
N GLU A 162 14.05 9.58 6.95
CA GLU A 162 12.87 10.24 7.53
C GLU A 162 11.55 9.83 6.86
N VAL A 163 11.59 9.14 5.71
CA VAL A 163 10.40 8.67 5.00
C VAL A 163 10.18 7.18 5.28
N PRO A 164 9.15 6.81 6.07
CA PRO A 164 8.86 5.42 6.38
C PRO A 164 8.66 4.56 5.13
N LEU A 165 8.89 3.26 5.25
CA LEU A 165 8.75 2.32 4.12
C LEU A 165 7.33 2.34 3.52
N GLU A 166 6.30 2.49 4.36
CA GLU A 166 4.90 2.64 3.95
C GLU A 166 4.71 3.82 2.99
N GLU A 167 5.32 4.96 3.31
CA GLU A 167 5.22 6.19 2.51
C GLU A 167 6.09 6.11 1.25
N ARG A 168 7.27 5.50 1.32
CA ARG A 168 8.10 5.25 0.14
C ARG A 168 7.38 4.35 -0.87
N LEU A 169 6.74 3.28 -0.38
CA LEU A 169 5.91 2.40 -1.19
C LEU A 169 4.72 3.16 -1.78
N GLN A 170 3.99 3.93 -0.97
CA GLN A 170 2.86 4.73 -1.44
C GLN A 170 3.26 5.69 -2.56
N GLN A 171 4.36 6.42 -2.40
CA GLN A 171 4.84 7.40 -3.39
C GLN A 171 5.18 6.75 -4.74
N LEU A 172 5.72 5.52 -4.73
CA LEU A 172 5.98 4.74 -5.96
C LEU A 172 4.69 4.22 -6.59
N LEU A 173 3.72 3.78 -5.78
CA LEU A 173 2.41 3.33 -6.26
C LEU A 173 1.64 4.46 -6.94
N ASP A 174 1.62 5.64 -6.33
CA ASP A 174 0.96 6.84 -6.88
C ASP A 174 1.68 7.41 -8.11
N GLY A 175 2.91 6.97 -8.39
CA GLY A 175 3.70 7.51 -9.51
C GLY A 175 4.18 8.94 -9.26
N THR A 176 4.23 9.38 -8.00
CA THR A 176 4.74 10.71 -7.63
C THR A 176 6.24 10.88 -7.84
N LYS A 177 6.96 9.76 -8.04
CA LYS A 177 8.39 9.76 -8.35
C LYS A 177 8.60 9.72 -9.85
N PRO A 178 9.15 10.78 -10.47
CA PRO A 178 9.30 10.85 -11.93
C PRO A 178 10.32 9.83 -12.47
N PHE A 179 11.22 9.34 -11.62
CA PHE A 179 12.19 8.30 -11.97
C PHE A 179 11.62 6.87 -11.87
N ALA A 180 10.39 6.70 -11.38
CA ALA A 180 9.84 5.37 -11.12
C ALA A 180 9.60 4.60 -12.43
N MET A 181 9.93 3.32 -12.43
CA MET A 181 9.76 2.45 -13.57
C MET A 181 8.27 2.16 -13.79
N THR A 182 7.76 2.56 -14.96
CA THR A 182 6.38 2.28 -15.38
C THR A 182 6.12 0.78 -15.38
N GLY A 183 5.00 0.36 -14.78
CA GLY A 183 4.64 -1.05 -14.62
C GLY A 183 5.31 -1.75 -13.42
N PHE A 184 6.34 -1.16 -12.79
CA PHE A 184 6.96 -1.70 -11.57
C PHE A 184 6.15 -1.29 -10.33
N LYS A 185 4.95 -1.87 -10.19
CA LYS A 185 3.94 -1.50 -9.17
C LYS A 185 3.87 -2.54 -8.05
N GLU A 186 2.76 -2.55 -7.31
CA GLU A 186 2.59 -3.27 -6.05
C GLU A 186 3.15 -4.68 -6.02
N ALA A 187 2.82 -5.53 -7.00
CA ALA A 187 3.24 -6.92 -6.97
C ALA A 187 4.78 -7.04 -7.03
N LEU A 188 5.42 -6.26 -7.90
CA LEU A 188 6.88 -6.24 -8.04
C LEU A 188 7.57 -5.56 -6.85
N LEU A 189 7.04 -4.42 -6.39
CA LEU A 189 7.55 -3.73 -5.20
C LEU A 189 7.49 -4.63 -3.95
N THR A 190 6.38 -5.35 -3.77
CA THR A 190 6.23 -6.30 -2.66
C THR A 190 7.14 -7.51 -2.84
N LYS A 191 7.34 -7.99 -4.07
CA LYS A 191 8.27 -9.10 -4.37
C LYS A 191 9.71 -8.74 -3.99
N VAL A 192 10.14 -7.49 -4.23
CA VAL A 192 11.43 -6.99 -3.75
C VAL A 192 11.52 -7.10 -2.22
N LEU A 193 10.48 -6.68 -1.50
CA LEU A 193 10.44 -6.78 -0.03
C LEU A 193 10.46 -8.24 0.46
N CYS A 194 9.81 -9.17 -0.23
CA CYS A 194 9.86 -10.60 0.09
C CYS A 194 11.27 -11.18 -0.04
N VAL A 195 12.06 -10.69 -1.01
CA VAL A 195 13.44 -11.14 -1.22
C VAL A 195 14.38 -10.53 -0.18
N VAL A 196 14.28 -9.23 0.05
CA VAL A 196 15.22 -8.50 0.92
C VAL A 196 14.92 -8.74 2.40
N TYR A 197 13.66 -8.93 2.76
CA TYR A 197 13.21 -9.12 4.13
C TYR A 197 12.41 -10.43 4.27
N PRO A 198 13.03 -11.59 4.02
CA PRO A 198 12.33 -12.87 3.92
C PRO A 198 11.62 -13.27 5.21
N GLU A 199 12.19 -12.91 6.36
CA GLU A 199 11.61 -13.23 7.67
C GLU A 199 10.36 -12.42 8.00
N ARG A 200 10.18 -11.27 7.34
CA ARG A 200 9.10 -10.33 7.61
C ARG A 200 7.97 -10.42 6.60
N PHE A 201 8.28 -10.57 5.30
CA PHE A 201 7.28 -10.46 4.24
C PHE A 201 6.84 -11.80 3.70
N LEU A 202 5.53 -12.05 3.73
CA LEU A 202 4.90 -13.20 3.09
C LEU A 202 4.87 -13.01 1.58
N THR A 203 4.99 -14.09 0.82
CA THR A 203 4.92 -14.10 -0.66
C THR A 203 3.48 -13.97 -1.18
N ILE A 204 2.68 -13.12 -0.54
CA ILE A 204 1.34 -12.69 -0.96
C ILE A 204 1.50 -11.26 -1.45
N LEU A 205 1.65 -11.08 -2.76
CA LEU A 205 2.21 -9.85 -3.31
C LEU A 205 1.26 -8.65 -3.32
N THR A 206 -0.04 -8.88 -3.27
CA THR A 206 -1.05 -7.83 -3.41
C THR A 206 -1.95 -7.75 -2.18
N TYR A 207 -2.41 -6.55 -1.86
CA TYR A 207 -3.41 -6.29 -0.84
C TYR A 207 -4.78 -6.81 -1.26
N MET A 208 -5.17 -6.50 -2.50
CA MET A 208 -6.46 -6.89 -3.08
C MET A 208 -6.34 -6.97 -4.61
N THR A 209 -6.89 -8.03 -5.20
CA THR A 209 -7.15 -8.22 -6.63
C THR A 209 -8.44 -9.02 -6.80
N ASP A 210 -8.95 -9.15 -8.03
CA ASP A 210 -10.12 -9.99 -8.32
C ASP A 210 -9.89 -11.47 -7.96
N ALA A 211 -8.66 -11.96 -8.10
CA ALA A 211 -8.26 -13.32 -7.71
C ALA A 211 -7.94 -13.45 -6.20
N GLY A 212 -8.02 -12.35 -5.46
CA GLY A 212 -7.74 -12.29 -4.03
C GLY A 212 -6.50 -11.52 -3.63
N GLY A 213 -6.13 -11.61 -2.36
CA GLY A 213 -4.98 -10.92 -1.79
C GLY A 213 -5.00 -10.96 -0.27
N LYS A 214 -4.13 -10.17 0.37
CA LYS A 214 -4.03 -10.12 1.84
C LYS A 214 -5.38 -9.81 2.51
N ARG A 215 -6.17 -8.89 1.95
CA ARG A 215 -7.51 -8.54 2.45
C ARG A 215 -8.48 -9.72 2.42
N GLU A 216 -8.49 -10.46 1.32
CA GLU A 216 -9.39 -11.60 1.19
C GLU A 216 -8.96 -12.76 2.09
N ILE A 217 -7.66 -13.04 2.21
CA ILE A 217 -7.13 -14.04 3.13
C ILE A 217 -7.50 -13.70 4.57
N ALA A 218 -7.30 -12.45 5.00
CA ALA A 218 -7.67 -12.00 6.34
C ALA A 218 -9.17 -12.23 6.63
N ARG A 219 -10.04 -11.89 5.66
CA ARG A 219 -11.49 -12.09 5.77
C ARG A 219 -11.89 -13.57 5.81
N MET A 220 -11.42 -14.36 4.84
CA MET A 220 -11.86 -15.75 4.67
C MET A 220 -11.27 -16.67 5.76
N VAL A 221 -9.96 -16.58 6.00
CA VAL A 221 -9.25 -17.46 6.93
C VAL A 221 -9.54 -17.05 8.37
N TYR A 222 -9.37 -15.76 8.68
CA TYR A 222 -9.42 -15.24 10.05
C TYR A 222 -10.71 -14.48 10.40
N GLY A 223 -11.59 -14.19 9.44
CA GLY A 223 -12.79 -13.39 9.73
C GLY A 223 -12.51 -11.91 10.00
N LEU A 224 -11.34 -11.41 9.62
CA LEU A 224 -10.96 -10.01 9.83
C LEU A 224 -11.33 -9.14 8.63
N GLU A 225 -12.09 -8.09 8.87
CA GLU A 225 -12.40 -7.07 7.87
C GLU A 225 -11.30 -6.01 7.83
N LEU A 226 -10.44 -6.07 6.81
CA LEU A 226 -9.41 -5.06 6.61
C LEU A 226 -9.96 -3.83 5.84
N PRO A 227 -9.44 -2.62 6.11
CA PRO A 227 -9.97 -1.39 5.51
C PRO A 227 -9.91 -1.38 3.97
N ALA A 228 -10.92 -0.79 3.33
CA ALA A 228 -10.93 -0.65 1.89
C ALA A 228 -9.91 0.43 1.44
N PRO A 229 -9.22 0.25 0.30
CA PRO A 229 -8.15 1.17 -0.15
C PRO A 229 -8.65 2.57 -0.54
N GLU A 230 -9.96 2.75 -0.72
CA GLU A 230 -10.58 4.01 -1.15
C GLU A 230 -10.69 5.05 -0.03
N SER A 231 -10.35 4.69 1.22
CA SER A 231 -10.35 5.66 2.32
C SER A 231 -9.08 6.54 2.27
N VAL A 232 -9.27 7.85 2.47
CA VAL A 232 -8.17 8.83 2.44
C VAL A 232 -7.13 8.61 3.55
N SER A 233 -7.51 7.95 4.65
CA SER A 233 -6.61 7.68 5.78
C SER A 233 -5.75 6.41 5.62
N TRP A 234 -6.24 5.41 4.88
CA TRP A 234 -5.58 4.11 4.72
C TRP A 234 -4.87 4.04 3.36
N THR A 235 -3.69 4.65 3.26
CA THR A 235 -2.88 4.58 2.04
C THR A 235 -2.57 3.12 1.67
N ARG A 236 -2.49 2.82 0.38
CA ARG A 236 -2.23 1.47 -0.13
C ARG A 236 -0.89 0.93 0.39
N GLY A 237 0.13 1.78 0.50
CA GLY A 237 1.43 1.42 1.09
C GLY A 237 1.30 0.91 2.54
N ARG A 238 0.53 1.61 3.37
CA ARG A 238 0.24 1.17 4.76
C ARG A 238 -0.54 -0.14 4.78
N LEU A 239 -1.59 -0.26 3.96
CA LEU A 239 -2.40 -1.46 3.87
C LEU A 239 -1.57 -2.69 3.48
N ILE A 240 -0.67 -2.57 2.51
CA ILE A 240 0.22 -3.67 2.09
C ILE A 240 1.12 -4.14 3.24
N LEU A 241 1.76 -3.21 3.95
CA LEU A 241 2.69 -3.54 5.03
C LEU A 241 1.98 -4.05 6.28
N TRP A 242 0.92 -3.37 6.72
CA TRP A 242 0.24 -3.73 7.96
C TRP A 242 -0.54 -5.02 7.84
N SER A 243 -1.17 -5.28 6.69
CA SER A 243 -1.80 -6.58 6.45
C SER A 243 -0.78 -7.70 6.31
N ASN A 244 0.42 -7.43 5.77
CA ASN A 244 1.52 -8.41 5.78
C ASN A 244 1.93 -8.76 7.21
N ASP A 245 2.24 -7.75 8.03
CA ASP A 245 2.72 -7.95 9.40
C ASP A 245 1.64 -8.66 10.25
N LEU A 246 0.35 -8.29 10.07
CA LEU A 246 -0.78 -8.97 10.69
C LEU A 246 -0.86 -10.45 10.30
N LEU A 247 -0.85 -10.76 9.00
CA LEU A 247 -0.93 -12.14 8.52
C LEU A 247 0.29 -12.97 8.92
N ARG A 248 1.49 -12.37 8.95
CA ARG A 248 2.72 -13.02 9.42
C ARG A 248 2.64 -13.37 10.91
N GLY A 249 2.08 -12.47 11.72
CA GLY A 249 1.83 -12.72 13.14
C GLY A 249 0.78 -13.82 13.36
N LEU A 250 -0.32 -13.77 12.62
CA LEU A 250 -1.42 -14.74 12.72
C LEU A 250 -1.02 -16.15 12.30
N VAL A 251 -0.25 -16.29 11.21
CA VAL A 251 0.18 -17.60 10.72
C VAL A 251 1.19 -18.26 11.66
N GLY A 252 1.97 -17.45 12.39
CA GLY A 252 2.93 -17.89 13.40
C GLY A 252 4.09 -18.72 12.83
N ASP A 253 4.75 -19.48 13.72
CA ASP A 253 5.97 -20.24 13.41
C ASP A 253 5.71 -21.71 13.03
N GLY A 254 6.76 -22.47 12.69
CA GLY A 254 6.66 -23.89 12.34
C GLY A 254 6.58 -24.18 10.84
N PHE A 255 6.61 -23.14 10.01
CA PHE A 255 6.81 -23.26 8.58
C PHE A 255 8.30 -23.19 8.24
N ALA A 256 8.72 -23.95 7.23
CA ALA A 256 10.10 -23.97 6.75
C ALA A 256 10.62 -22.59 6.27
N ASN A 257 9.73 -21.77 5.70
CA ASN A 257 10.04 -20.42 5.23
C ASN A 257 8.73 -19.62 4.99
N GLN A 258 8.84 -18.37 4.53
CA GLN A 258 7.69 -17.52 4.26
C GLN A 258 6.84 -17.96 3.06
N GLN A 259 7.41 -18.71 2.10
CA GLN A 259 6.59 -19.30 1.02
C GLN A 259 5.70 -20.39 1.55
N HIS A 260 6.23 -21.25 2.41
CA HIS A 260 5.47 -22.31 3.05
C HIS A 260 4.31 -21.70 3.87
N SER A 261 4.59 -20.60 4.58
CA SER A 261 3.57 -19.82 5.31
C SER A 261 2.51 -19.24 4.37
N ALA A 262 2.90 -18.62 3.25
CA ALA A 262 1.97 -18.04 2.29
C ALA A 262 1.14 -19.12 1.55
N ALA A 263 1.75 -20.25 1.21
CA ALA A 263 1.10 -21.37 0.56
C ALA A 263 0.04 -21.99 1.47
N PHE A 264 0.32 -22.11 2.77
CA PHE A 264 -0.69 -22.47 3.76
C PHE A 264 -1.89 -21.51 3.75
N LEU A 265 -1.65 -20.19 3.75
CA LEU A 265 -2.73 -19.20 3.80
C LEU A 265 -3.64 -19.28 2.56
N TRP A 266 -3.06 -19.46 1.37
CA TRP A 266 -3.83 -19.71 0.15
C TRP A 266 -4.61 -21.03 0.22
N TRP A 267 -3.96 -22.12 0.65
CA TRP A 267 -4.61 -23.42 0.82
C TRP A 267 -5.77 -23.38 1.83
N ALA A 268 -5.60 -22.67 2.94
CA ALA A 268 -6.61 -22.49 3.98
C ALA A 268 -7.79 -21.68 3.44
N LYS A 269 -7.53 -20.61 2.68
CA LYS A 269 -8.58 -19.82 2.00
C LYS A 269 -9.43 -20.72 1.10
N ASP A 270 -8.81 -21.49 0.22
CA ASP A 270 -9.50 -22.36 -0.74
C ASP A 270 -10.36 -23.43 -0.06
N ARG A 271 -9.93 -23.93 1.10
CA ARG A 271 -10.72 -24.88 1.89
C ARG A 271 -11.93 -24.24 2.57
N VAL A 272 -11.77 -23.03 3.09
CA VAL A 272 -12.91 -22.31 3.69
C VAL A 272 -13.95 -21.99 2.62
N GLU A 273 -13.53 -21.57 1.43
CA GLU A 273 -14.43 -21.28 0.31
C GLU A 273 -15.25 -22.50 -0.15
N ARG A 274 -14.69 -23.70 -0.10
CA ARG A 274 -15.40 -24.94 -0.47
C ARG A 274 -16.37 -25.45 0.59
N CYS A 275 -16.29 -24.96 1.82
CA CYS A 275 -17.12 -25.40 2.95
C CYS A 275 -18.19 -24.39 3.36
N GLY A 276 -18.18 -23.18 2.78
CA GLY A 276 -19.20 -22.15 2.98
C GLY A 276 -20.20 -22.12 1.83
#